data_AF-A0AA39MAG1-F1
#
_entry.id   AF-A0AA39MAG1-F1
#
_cell.length_a   1.000
_cell.length_b   1.000
_cell.length_c   1.000
_cell.angle_alpha   90.00
_cell.angle_beta   90.00
_cell.angle_gamma   90.00
#
_symmetry.space_group_name_H-M   'P 1'
#
loop_
_entity.id
_entity.type
_entity.pdbx_description
1 polymer ?
#
loop_
_entity_poly.entity_id
_entity_poly.type
_entity_poly.pdbx_seq_one_letter_code
_entity_poly.pdbx_strand_id
1 'polypeptide(L)'
;MEAPPVLHLSVGIASVVIVVLFVPIYIRIICIFLLNKSYRSLECYQIMIQIGITQCIMGPSWLFTGIAHIAQHDYANLAKYLYEVTGVAVRVEAYLSVLLAINRLRIICNWRWSRLSKRSQFKILYCTSAAIWIVCAVPFVILLTGKADFLVDPKEFLPRYDYEKPYSKTLQAFGSYQLIVTSLTTLILYITIVIYLIHRQFQAGISSEFNKEKTILVYALSRFAADFSAAVLYNLGGHFLPKCNAVDIFVFFTYPFNQLILPPVLYLTLYRSVRKEFFGKKKDVTQAATLFTVFPQATQS
;
A
#
# COMPACT_ATOMS: atom_id res chain seq x y z
N MET A 1 18.59 22.28 15.68
CA MET A 1 18.06 23.62 15.37
C MET A 1 16.55 23.48 15.31
N GLU A 2 15.83 24.18 16.18
CA GLU A 2 14.37 24.18 16.12
C GLU A 2 13.93 24.76 14.76
N ALA A 3 12.96 24.11 14.12
CA ALA A 3 12.43 24.60 12.86
C ALA A 3 11.63 25.90 13.08
N PRO A 4 11.62 26.83 12.12
CA PRO A 4 10.79 28.02 12.25
C PRO A 4 9.31 27.62 12.31
N PRO A 5 8.47 28.29 13.13
CA PRO A 5 7.04 27.97 13.27
C PRO A 5 6.27 27.93 11.94
N VAL A 6 6.68 28.77 10.97
CA VAL A 6 6.11 28.83 9.62
C VAL A 6 6.25 27.50 8.87
N LEU A 7 7.34 26.75 9.13
CA LEU A 7 7.59 25.46 8.50
C LEU A 7 6.63 24.39 9.03
N HIS A 8 6.40 24.33 10.34
CA HIS A 8 5.41 23.44 10.94
C HIS A 8 4.00 23.73 10.45
N LEU A 9 3.63 25.01 10.38
CA LEU A 9 2.34 25.42 9.83
C LEU A 9 2.16 24.95 8.39
N SER A 10 3.18 25.11 7.56
CA SER A 10 3.16 24.69 6.14
C SER A 10 3.02 23.17 6.00
N VAL A 11 3.80 22.40 6.77
CA VAL A 11 3.74 20.93 6.78
C VAL A 11 2.38 20.44 7.27
N GLY A 12 1.86 21.04 8.33
CA GLY A 12 0.55 20.70 8.88
C GLY A 12 -0.59 20.95 7.89
N ILE A 13 -0.62 22.13 7.25
CA ILE A 13 -1.61 22.46 6.22
C ILE A 13 -1.51 21.48 5.04
N ALA A 14 -0.31 21.21 4.54
CA ALA A 14 -0.11 20.29 3.43
C ALA A 14 -0.59 18.87 3.77
N SER A 15 -0.32 18.37 4.98
CA SER A 15 -0.78 17.05 5.43
C SER A 15 -2.31 16.97 5.48
N VAL A 16 -2.97 17.99 6.05
CA VAL A 16 -4.44 18.06 6.10
C VAL A 16 -5.05 18.10 4.70
N VAL A 17 -4.51 18.94 3.81
CA VAL A 17 -4.98 19.08 2.43
C VAL A 17 -4.85 17.76 1.66
N ILE A 18 -3.73 17.06 1.78
CA ILE A 18 -3.53 15.75 1.13
C ILE A 18 -4.62 14.77 1.57
N VAL A 19 -4.88 14.65 2.87
CA VAL A 19 -5.88 13.70 3.38
C VAL A 19 -7.29 14.06 2.92
N VAL A 20 -7.68 15.33 3.09
CA VAL A 20 -9.03 15.82 2.75
C VAL A 20 -9.33 15.67 1.26
N LEU A 21 -8.34 15.84 0.38
CA LEU A 21 -8.53 15.70 -1.06
C LEU A 21 -8.48 14.23 -1.51
N PHE A 22 -7.46 13.47 -1.09
CA PHE A 22 -7.19 12.16 -1.69
C PHE A 22 -7.93 11.01 -1.03
N VAL A 23 -8.23 11.06 0.27
CA VAL A 23 -8.98 9.97 0.94
C VAL A 23 -10.39 9.80 0.35
N PRO A 24 -11.20 10.85 0.13
CA PRO A 24 -12.52 10.70 -0.50
C PRO A 24 -12.46 10.15 -1.93
N ILE A 25 -11.46 10.59 -2.72
CA ILE A 25 -11.20 10.05 -4.06
C ILE A 25 -10.91 8.55 -3.96
N TYR A 26 -10.08 8.17 -2.99
CA TYR A 26 -9.69 6.78 -2.84
C TYR A 26 -10.83 5.89 -2.34
N ILE A 27 -11.58 6.34 -1.33
CA ILE A 27 -12.79 5.67 -0.85
C ILE A 27 -13.75 5.41 -2.01
N ARG A 28 -13.97 6.40 -2.88
CA ARG A 28 -14.82 6.22 -4.06
C ARG A 28 -14.32 5.13 -5.01
N ILE A 29 -13.02 5.04 -5.26
CA ILE A 29 -12.43 3.96 -6.07
C ILE A 29 -12.66 2.59 -5.41
N ILE A 30 -12.46 2.49 -4.09
CA ILE A 30 -12.70 1.26 -3.33
C ILE A 30 -14.18 0.88 -3.39
N CYS A 31 -15.10 1.84 -3.27
CA CYS A 31 -16.54 1.60 -3.43
C CYS A 31 -16.88 1.04 -4.82
N ILE A 32 -16.25 1.53 -5.90
CA ILE A 32 -16.42 0.98 -7.24
C ILE A 32 -16.01 -0.51 -7.28
N PHE A 33 -14.87 -0.85 -6.68
CA PHE A 33 -14.40 -2.23 -6.62
C PHE A 33 -15.30 -3.14 -5.77
N LEU A 34 -15.86 -2.62 -4.68
CA LEU A 34 -16.75 -3.35 -3.78
C LEU A 34 -18.14 -3.60 -4.38
N LEU A 35 -18.72 -2.58 -5.02
CA LEU A 35 -20.09 -2.61 -5.53
C LEU A 35 -20.21 -3.36 -6.85
N ASN A 36 -19.16 -3.35 -7.68
CA ASN A 36 -19.19 -4.01 -8.98
C ASN A 36 -18.78 -5.49 -8.85
N LYS A 37 -19.74 -6.39 -9.09
CA LYS A 37 -19.55 -7.85 -9.00
C LYS A 37 -18.42 -8.36 -9.89
N SER A 38 -18.16 -7.71 -11.03
CA SER A 38 -17.09 -8.09 -11.96
C SER A 38 -15.70 -7.91 -11.34
N TYR A 39 -15.48 -6.84 -10.56
CA TYR A 39 -14.21 -6.64 -9.86
C TYR A 39 -14.12 -7.60 -8.67
N ARG A 40 -15.20 -7.71 -7.88
CA ARG A 40 -15.22 -8.58 -6.70
C ARG A 40 -15.02 -10.07 -7.00
N SER A 41 -15.36 -10.53 -8.21
CA SER A 41 -15.12 -11.92 -8.62
C SER A 41 -13.65 -12.26 -8.90
N LEU A 42 -12.74 -11.28 -8.87
CA LEU A 42 -11.33 -11.48 -9.16
C LEU A 42 -10.51 -11.35 -7.86
N GLU A 43 -9.72 -12.38 -7.56
CA GLU A 43 -8.86 -12.46 -6.36
C GLU A 43 -7.92 -11.25 -6.22
N CYS A 44 -7.33 -10.80 -7.33
CA CYS A 44 -6.43 -9.64 -7.36
C CYS A 44 -7.13 -8.37 -6.82
N TYR A 45 -8.37 -8.12 -7.24
CA TYR A 45 -9.11 -6.93 -6.83
C TYR A 45 -9.54 -7.02 -5.36
N GLN A 46 -9.83 -8.22 -4.84
CA GLN A 46 -10.11 -8.40 -3.42
C GLN A 46 -8.91 -8.02 -2.55
N ILE A 47 -7.69 -8.44 -2.93
CA ILE A 47 -6.45 -8.04 -2.23
C ILE A 47 -6.24 -6.52 -2.35
N MET A 48 -6.45 -5.95 -3.54
CA MET A 48 -6.31 -4.50 -3.76
C MET A 48 -7.31 -3.67 -2.96
N ILE A 49 -8.53 -4.18 -2.76
CA ILE A 49 -9.53 -3.56 -1.87
C ILE A 49 -9.01 -3.55 -0.43
N GLN A 50 -8.46 -4.66 0.06
CA GLN A 50 -7.90 -4.71 1.42
C GLN A 50 -6.72 -3.75 1.58
N ILE A 51 -5.80 -3.70 0.60
CA ILE A 51 -4.71 -2.71 0.58
C ILE A 51 -5.27 -1.27 0.61
N GLY A 52 -6.28 -0.98 -0.20
CA GLY A 52 -6.92 0.34 -0.23
C GLY A 52 -7.58 0.71 1.10
N ILE A 53 -8.26 -0.24 1.76
CA ILE A 53 -8.84 -0.03 3.10
C ILE A 53 -7.73 0.29 4.10
N THR A 54 -6.66 -0.50 4.11
CA THR A 54 -5.48 -0.28 4.96
C THR A 54 -4.89 1.12 4.75
N GLN A 55 -4.79 1.58 3.51
CA GLN A 55 -4.30 2.93 3.18
C GLN A 55 -5.26 4.02 3.64
N CYS A 56 -6.57 3.82 3.52
CA CYS A 56 -7.56 4.76 4.05
C CYS A 56 -7.52 4.87 5.59
N ILE A 57 -7.24 3.76 6.29
CA ILE A 57 -7.07 3.72 7.75
C ILE A 57 -5.85 4.56 8.20
N MET A 58 -4.82 4.69 7.37
CA MET A 58 -3.66 5.54 7.66
C MET A 58 -3.97 7.04 7.50
N GLY A 59 -4.96 7.40 6.67
CA GLY A 59 -5.34 8.78 6.40
C GLY A 59 -5.59 9.63 7.65
N PRO A 60 -6.42 9.18 8.60
CA PRO A 60 -6.62 9.87 9.88
C PRO A 60 -5.33 10.21 10.63
N SER A 61 -4.32 9.34 10.63
CA SER A 61 -3.05 9.64 11.31
C SER A 61 -2.39 10.88 10.73
N TRP A 62 -2.27 10.97 9.41
CA TRP A 62 -1.72 12.15 8.73
C TRP A 62 -2.54 13.42 8.97
N LEU A 63 -3.86 13.29 9.07
CA LEU A 63 -4.75 14.41 9.39
C LEU A 63 -4.48 14.95 10.80
N PHE A 64 -4.48 14.08 11.81
CA PHE A 64 -4.30 14.50 13.20
C PHE A 64 -2.86 14.92 13.49
N THR A 65 -1.85 14.27 12.89
CA THR A 65 -0.46 14.76 12.95
C THR A 65 -0.32 16.13 12.29
N GLY A 66 -1.02 16.36 11.17
CA GLY A 66 -1.08 17.68 10.54
C GLY A 66 -1.69 18.75 11.44
N ILE A 67 -2.81 18.43 12.12
CA ILE A 67 -3.44 19.32 13.10
C ILE A 67 -2.52 19.56 14.30
N ALA A 68 -1.82 18.54 14.79
CA ALA A 68 -0.88 18.67 15.91
C ALA A 68 0.29 19.61 15.55
N HIS A 69 0.79 19.58 14.30
CA HIS A 69 1.79 20.54 13.83
C HIS A 69 1.24 21.97 13.71
N ILE A 70 -0.03 22.15 13.33
CA ILE A 70 -0.64 23.49 13.27
C ILE A 70 -0.83 24.05 14.69
N ALA A 71 -1.32 23.21 15.62
CA ALA A 71 -1.61 23.60 17.00
C ALA A 71 -0.37 23.63 17.91
N GLN A 72 0.76 23.06 17.46
CA GLN A 72 1.95 22.80 18.28
C GLN A 72 1.65 21.97 19.54
N HIS A 73 0.59 21.16 19.50
CA HIS A 73 0.11 20.36 20.62
C HIS A 73 -0.69 19.15 20.11
N ASP A 74 -0.42 17.95 20.66
CA ASP A 74 -1.19 16.74 20.35
C ASP A 74 -2.38 16.60 21.31
N TYR A 75 -3.53 17.13 20.92
CA TYR A 75 -4.74 17.07 21.73
C TYR A 75 -5.16 15.62 22.00
N ALA A 76 -5.23 15.26 23.29
CA ALA A 76 -5.60 13.93 23.78
C ALA A 76 -4.75 12.77 23.22
N ASN A 77 -3.51 13.05 22.78
CA ASN A 77 -2.62 12.08 22.14
C ASN A 77 -3.23 11.40 20.88
N LEU A 78 -4.14 12.09 20.18
CA LEU A 78 -4.84 11.51 19.03
C LEU A 78 -3.89 11.23 17.87
N ALA A 79 -2.92 12.11 17.60
CA ALA A 79 -1.94 11.89 16.54
C ALA A 79 -1.09 10.65 16.86
N LYS A 80 -0.65 10.53 18.12
CA LYS A 80 0.05 9.35 18.64
C LYS A 80 -0.74 8.04 18.46
N TYR A 81 -1.97 7.97 18.97
CA TYR A 81 -2.78 6.74 18.87
C TYR A 81 -3.04 6.33 17.41
N LEU A 82 -3.32 7.30 16.52
CA LEU A 82 -3.53 7.01 15.11
C LEU A 82 -2.23 6.63 14.39
N TYR A 83 -1.08 7.11 14.86
CA TYR A 83 0.22 6.70 14.34
C TYR A 83 0.54 5.25 14.69
N GLU A 84 0.17 4.79 15.89
CA GLU A 84 0.26 3.36 16.26
C GLU A 84 -0.55 2.48 15.31
N VAL A 85 -1.78 2.90 15.00
CA VAL A 85 -2.65 2.23 14.02
C VAL A 85 -1.99 2.23 12.63
N THR A 86 -1.37 3.34 12.22
CA THR A 86 -0.64 3.45 10.96
C THR A 86 0.55 2.48 10.91
N GLY A 87 1.30 2.34 11.99
CA GLY A 87 2.40 1.37 12.08
C GLY A 87 1.95 -0.08 11.85
N VAL A 88 0.73 -0.42 12.26
CA VAL A 88 0.12 -1.74 12.01
C VAL A 88 -0.37 -1.85 10.58
N ALA A 89 -1.04 -0.81 10.08
CA ALA A 89 -1.54 -0.75 8.72
C ALA A 89 -0.40 -0.90 7.69
N VAL A 90 0.76 -0.25 7.91
CA VAL A 90 1.93 -0.32 7.02
C VAL A 90 2.44 -1.77 6.93
N ARG A 91 2.43 -2.49 8.05
CA ARG A 91 2.82 -3.91 8.11
C ARG A 91 1.85 -4.82 7.36
N VAL A 92 0.54 -4.60 7.55
CA VAL A 92 -0.51 -5.32 6.81
C VAL A 92 -0.36 -5.10 5.31
N GLU A 93 -0.18 -3.84 4.89
CA GLU A 93 0.02 -3.48 3.49
C GLU A 93 1.20 -4.23 2.87
N ALA A 94 2.35 -4.26 3.55
CA ALA A 94 3.54 -4.94 3.04
C ALA A 94 3.31 -6.45 2.80
N TYR A 95 2.62 -7.13 3.70
CA TYR A 95 2.25 -8.54 3.51
C TYR A 95 1.22 -8.75 2.41
N LEU A 96 0.20 -7.88 2.32
CA LEU A 96 -0.79 -7.94 1.24
C LEU A 96 -0.15 -7.67 -0.13
N SER A 97 0.90 -6.83 -0.20
CA SER A 97 1.68 -6.60 -1.41
C SER A 97 2.45 -7.84 -1.86
N VAL A 98 3.04 -8.61 -0.92
CA VAL A 98 3.62 -9.94 -1.22
C VAL A 98 2.54 -10.88 -1.75
N LEU A 99 1.39 -10.95 -1.07
CA LEU A 99 0.27 -11.81 -1.46
C LEU A 99 -0.25 -11.45 -2.86
N LEU A 100 -0.32 -10.16 -3.19
CA LEU A 100 -0.68 -9.66 -4.52
C LEU A 100 0.34 -10.07 -5.59
N ALA A 101 1.64 -9.98 -5.28
CA ALA A 101 2.71 -10.39 -6.18
C ALA A 101 2.67 -11.91 -6.45
N ILE A 102 2.44 -12.73 -5.42
CA ILE A 102 2.25 -14.19 -5.56
C ILE A 102 1.02 -14.48 -6.43
N ASN A 103 -0.09 -13.80 -6.19
CA ASN A 103 -1.30 -13.97 -6.99
C ASN A 103 -1.05 -13.64 -8.48
N ARG A 104 -0.31 -12.56 -8.77
CA ARG A 104 0.09 -12.20 -10.14
C ARG A 104 1.03 -13.23 -10.77
N LEU A 105 2.04 -13.67 -10.03
CA LEU A 105 2.97 -14.72 -10.48
C LEU A 105 2.19 -15.99 -10.84
N ARG A 106 1.24 -16.40 -10.00
CA ARG A 106 0.39 -17.58 -10.24
C ARG A 106 -0.42 -17.45 -11.54
N ILE A 107 -1.04 -16.29 -11.77
CA ILE A 107 -1.85 -16.03 -12.97
C ILE A 107 -0.97 -15.98 -14.22
N ILE A 108 0.15 -15.28 -14.18
CA ILE A 108 1.02 -15.02 -15.34
C ILE A 108 1.84 -16.26 -15.72
N CYS A 109 2.46 -16.92 -14.74
CA CYS A 109 3.30 -18.11 -15.00
C CYS A 109 2.49 -19.40 -15.16
N ASN A 110 1.16 -19.33 -15.09
CA ASN A 110 0.26 -20.48 -15.08
C ASN A 110 0.75 -21.60 -14.13
N TRP A 111 1.17 -21.20 -12.92
CA TRP A 111 1.80 -22.13 -11.97
C TRP A 111 0.84 -23.29 -11.67
N ARG A 112 1.34 -24.53 -11.69
CA ARG A 112 0.57 -25.81 -11.61
C ARG A 112 -0.51 -25.89 -10.50
N TRP A 113 -0.41 -25.05 -9.49
CA TRP A 113 -1.43 -24.85 -8.45
C TRP A 113 -2.79 -24.40 -9.01
N SER A 114 -2.83 -23.93 -10.27
CA SER A 114 -4.06 -23.61 -11.01
C SER A 114 -5.02 -24.80 -11.19
N ARG A 115 -4.57 -26.04 -10.97
CA ARG A 115 -5.46 -27.23 -10.97
C ARG A 115 -6.42 -27.28 -9.78
N LEU A 116 -6.17 -26.52 -8.71
CA LEU A 116 -7.10 -26.45 -7.60
C LEU A 116 -8.38 -25.74 -8.02
N SER A 117 -9.52 -26.27 -7.57
CA SER A 117 -10.83 -25.65 -7.79
C SER A 117 -10.80 -24.17 -7.40
N LYS A 118 -11.43 -23.31 -8.21
CA LYS A 118 -11.55 -21.86 -7.94
C LYS A 118 -12.04 -21.58 -6.51
N ARG A 119 -12.96 -22.41 -5.99
CA ARG A 119 -13.48 -22.28 -4.61
C ARG A 119 -12.38 -22.43 -3.55
N SER A 120 -11.44 -23.35 -3.75
CA SER A 120 -10.33 -23.57 -2.81
C SER A 120 -9.33 -22.42 -2.84
N GLN A 121 -9.09 -21.83 -4.01
CA GLN A 121 -8.19 -20.68 -4.16
C GLN A 121 -8.71 -19.46 -3.37
N PHE A 122 -10.00 -19.13 -3.50
CA PHE A 122 -10.63 -18.08 -2.70
C PHE A 122 -10.54 -18.34 -1.19
N LYS A 123 -10.76 -19.59 -0.75
CA LYS A 123 -10.66 -19.95 0.68
C LYS A 123 -9.25 -19.73 1.21
N ILE A 124 -8.23 -20.21 0.48
CA ILE A 124 -6.82 -20.02 0.87
C ILE A 124 -6.51 -18.53 0.96
N LEU A 125 -6.90 -17.74 -0.05
CA LEU A 125 -6.65 -16.31 -0.06
C LEU A 125 -7.27 -15.60 1.16
N TYR A 126 -8.53 -15.91 1.47
CA TYR A 126 -9.23 -15.30 2.60
C TYR A 126 -8.59 -15.71 3.94
N CYS A 127 -8.26 -16.99 4.10
CA CYS A 127 -7.57 -17.48 5.30
C CYS A 127 -6.19 -16.83 5.47
N THR A 128 -5.39 -16.73 4.41
CA THR A 128 -4.07 -16.06 4.46
C THR A 128 -4.22 -14.58 4.76
N SER A 129 -5.19 -13.90 4.16
CA SER A 129 -5.45 -12.49 4.43
C SER A 129 -5.87 -12.27 5.89
N ALA A 130 -6.78 -13.10 6.41
CA ALA A 130 -7.19 -13.04 7.82
C ALA A 130 -6.01 -13.31 8.77
N ALA A 131 -5.16 -14.29 8.45
CA ALA A 131 -3.96 -14.57 9.22
C ALA A 131 -2.98 -13.37 9.23
N ILE A 132 -2.80 -12.68 8.10
CA ILE A 132 -1.98 -11.47 8.01
C ILE A 132 -2.50 -10.39 8.97
N TRP A 133 -3.81 -10.12 8.97
CA TRP A 133 -4.41 -9.15 9.87
C TRP A 133 -4.21 -9.51 11.35
N ILE A 134 -4.43 -10.78 11.71
CA ILE A 134 -4.24 -11.26 13.08
C ILE A 134 -2.78 -11.12 13.52
N VAL A 135 -1.83 -11.55 12.69
CA VAL A 135 -0.39 -11.45 13.00
C VAL A 135 0.04 -10.00 13.16
N CYS A 136 -0.42 -9.11 12.28
CA CYS A 136 -0.07 -7.69 12.35
C CYS A 136 -0.75 -6.95 13.53
N ALA A 137 -1.86 -7.48 14.05
CA ALA A 137 -2.51 -6.93 15.24
C ALA A 137 -1.72 -7.17 16.53
N VAL A 138 -0.81 -8.16 16.57
CA VAL A 138 0.00 -8.45 17.77
C VAL A 138 0.85 -7.25 18.21
N PRO A 139 1.65 -6.60 17.32
CA PRO A 139 2.29 -5.31 17.60
C PRO A 139 1.37 -4.23 18.18
N PHE A 140 0.13 -4.14 17.68
CA PHE A 140 -0.85 -3.16 18.16
C PHE A 140 -1.24 -3.43 19.60
N VAL A 141 -1.54 -4.68 19.94
CA VAL A 141 -1.89 -5.07 21.30
C VAL A 141 -0.74 -4.75 22.26
N ILE A 142 0.52 -4.96 21.85
CA ILE A 142 1.69 -4.59 22.67
C ILE A 142 1.75 -3.08 22.91
N LEU A 143 1.49 -2.25 21.89
CA LEU A 143 1.43 -0.79 22.02
C LEU A 143 0.30 -0.37 22.99
N LEU A 144 -0.88 -0.98 22.86
CA LEU A 144 -2.01 -0.71 23.77
C LEU A 144 -1.73 -1.08 25.23
N THR A 145 -0.81 -2.02 25.52
CA THR A 145 -0.41 -2.32 26.92
C THR A 145 0.50 -1.26 27.56
N GLY A 146 0.99 -0.28 26.79
CA GLY A 146 1.93 0.75 27.26
C GLY A 146 3.37 0.24 27.50
N LYS A 147 3.68 -1.00 27.09
CA LYS A 147 5.03 -1.58 27.19
C LYS A 147 5.94 -1.26 25.99
N ALA A 148 5.37 -0.73 24.92
CA ALA A 148 6.04 -0.08 23.82
C ALA A 148 5.25 1.18 23.50
N ASP A 149 5.91 2.21 22.98
CA ASP A 149 5.26 3.49 22.75
C ASP A 149 5.90 4.29 21.61
N PHE A 150 5.15 5.23 21.05
CA PHE A 150 5.64 6.25 20.11
C PHE A 150 5.62 7.63 20.77
N LEU A 151 6.69 8.38 20.51
CA LEU A 151 6.78 9.81 20.77
C LEU A 151 6.40 10.57 19.51
N VAL A 152 5.30 11.30 19.60
CA VAL A 152 4.86 12.27 18.58
C VAL A 152 5.05 13.66 19.19
N ASP A 153 6.24 14.22 19.02
CA ASP A 153 6.52 15.59 19.43
C ASP A 153 6.17 16.54 18.25
N PRO A 154 5.23 17.48 18.40
CA PRO A 154 4.90 18.45 17.36
C PRO A 154 6.10 19.26 16.84
N LYS A 155 7.19 19.33 17.62
CA LYS A 155 8.46 19.99 17.24
C LYS A 155 9.32 19.15 16.31
N GLU A 156 9.10 17.84 16.23
CA GLU A 156 9.80 16.93 15.32
C GLU A 156 8.86 16.49 14.19
N PHE A 157 9.32 16.50 12.95
CA PHE A 157 8.47 16.09 11.82
C PHE A 157 8.29 14.57 11.74
N LEU A 158 9.20 13.80 12.33
CA LEU A 158 9.14 12.34 12.28
C LEU A 158 8.88 11.79 13.68
N PRO A 159 7.81 11.00 13.86
CA PRO A 159 7.57 10.31 15.13
C PRO A 159 8.65 9.24 15.36
N ARG A 160 8.98 9.02 16.63
CA ARG A 160 10.05 8.09 17.05
C ARG A 160 9.52 7.10 18.07
N TYR A 161 10.19 5.95 18.19
CA TYR A 161 9.88 5.01 19.26
C TYR A 161 10.41 5.54 20.59
N ASP A 162 9.64 5.40 21.66
CA ASP A 162 10.07 5.72 23.02
C ASP A 162 10.97 4.59 23.55
N TYR A 163 12.29 4.78 23.52
CA TYR A 163 13.24 3.77 24.00
C TYR A 163 13.31 3.64 25.52
N GLU A 164 12.61 4.47 26.29
CA GLU A 164 12.46 4.27 27.74
C GLU A 164 11.58 3.05 28.04
N LYS A 165 10.75 2.62 27.08
CA LYS A 165 9.90 1.42 27.21
C LYS A 165 10.64 0.15 26.79
N PRO A 166 10.46 -0.96 27.52
CA PRO A 166 11.26 -2.18 27.34
C PRO A 166 11.09 -2.86 25.97
N TYR A 167 9.90 -2.75 25.34
CA TYR A 167 9.64 -3.42 24.06
C TYR A 167 9.74 -2.52 22.84
N SER A 168 9.91 -1.20 22.98
CA SER A 168 9.96 -0.28 21.84
C SER A 168 11.09 -0.60 20.88
N LYS A 169 12.30 -0.89 21.39
CA LYS A 169 13.46 -1.23 20.57
C LYS A 169 13.25 -2.56 19.82
N THR A 170 12.72 -3.57 20.50
CA THR A 170 12.42 -4.88 19.90
C THR A 170 11.33 -4.75 18.84
N LEU A 171 10.28 -3.96 19.12
CA LEU A 171 9.16 -3.75 18.20
C LEU A 171 9.57 -2.99 16.94
N GLN A 172 10.44 -1.99 17.09
CA GLN A 172 11.05 -1.29 15.96
C GLN A 172 11.90 -2.23 15.13
N ALA A 173 12.83 -2.96 15.75
CA ALA A 173 13.71 -3.89 15.04
C ALA A 173 12.89 -4.95 14.28
N PHE A 174 11.91 -5.56 14.94
CA PHE A 174 10.99 -6.51 14.31
C PHE A 174 10.24 -5.89 13.13
N GLY A 175 9.66 -4.69 13.31
CA GLY A 175 8.96 -3.97 12.25
C GLY A 175 9.86 -3.66 11.04
N SER A 176 11.08 -3.20 11.29
CA SER A 176 12.06 -2.90 10.25
C SER A 176 12.50 -4.16 9.49
N TYR A 177 12.86 -5.24 10.20
CA TYR A 177 13.20 -6.52 9.56
C TYR A 177 12.04 -7.06 8.72
N GLN A 178 10.82 -7.02 9.27
CA GLN A 178 9.62 -7.46 8.57
C GLN A 178 9.41 -6.67 7.27
N LEU A 179 9.48 -5.34 7.31
CA LEU A 179 9.32 -4.50 6.11
C LEU A 179 10.40 -4.74 5.07
N ILE A 180 11.65 -4.91 5.49
CA ILE A 180 12.77 -5.21 4.58
C ILE A 180 12.56 -6.57 3.92
N VAL A 181 12.26 -7.62 4.70
CA VAL A 181 12.07 -8.99 4.19
C VAL A 181 10.89 -9.06 3.22
N THR A 182 9.74 -8.47 3.58
CA THR A 182 8.56 -8.43 2.70
C THR A 182 8.81 -7.62 1.43
N SER A 183 9.53 -6.51 1.51
CA SER A 183 9.90 -5.71 0.34
C SER A 183 10.86 -6.44 -0.59
N LEU A 184 11.92 -7.08 -0.05
CA LEU A 184 12.85 -7.90 -0.83
C LEU A 184 12.15 -9.11 -1.48
N THR A 185 11.25 -9.76 -0.76
CA THR A 185 10.44 -10.86 -1.31
C THR A 185 9.60 -10.38 -2.47
N THR A 186 8.95 -9.23 -2.32
CA THR A 186 8.13 -8.61 -3.37
C THR A 186 8.98 -8.24 -4.59
N LEU A 187 10.20 -7.71 -4.38
CA LEU A 187 11.15 -7.39 -5.44
C LEU A 187 11.51 -8.63 -6.26
N ILE A 188 11.90 -9.72 -5.58
CA ILE A 188 12.29 -10.98 -6.23
C ILE A 188 11.11 -11.51 -7.06
N LEU A 189 9.90 -11.53 -6.50
CA LEU A 189 8.70 -11.97 -7.22
C LEU A 189 8.44 -11.14 -8.48
N TYR A 190 8.56 -9.81 -8.40
CA TYR A 190 8.37 -8.96 -9.58
C TYR A 190 9.48 -9.11 -10.61
N ILE A 191 10.74 -9.26 -10.20
CA ILE A 191 11.84 -9.57 -11.13
C ILE A 191 11.54 -10.89 -11.85
N THR A 192 11.10 -11.92 -11.13
CA THR A 192 10.70 -13.20 -11.75
C THR A 192 9.57 -13.02 -12.76
N ILE A 193 8.53 -12.24 -12.42
CA ILE A 193 7.41 -11.94 -13.35
C ILE A 193 7.93 -11.22 -14.61
N VAL A 194 8.79 -10.21 -14.45
CA VAL A 194 9.35 -9.44 -15.57
C VAL A 194 10.18 -10.33 -16.48
N ILE A 195 11.12 -11.12 -15.93
CA ILE A 195 11.96 -12.04 -16.70
C ILE A 195 11.09 -13.04 -17.46
N TYR A 196 10.07 -13.60 -16.81
CA TYR A 196 9.14 -14.54 -17.44
C TYR A 196 8.36 -13.90 -18.60
N LEU A 197 7.85 -12.68 -18.41
CA LEU A 197 7.13 -11.95 -19.45
C LEU A 197 8.03 -11.62 -20.65
N ILE A 198 9.27 -11.19 -20.40
CA ILE A 198 10.26 -10.92 -21.46
C ILE A 198 10.56 -12.21 -22.24
N HIS A 199 10.80 -13.32 -21.55
CA HIS A 199 11.05 -14.61 -22.18
C HIS A 199 9.85 -15.08 -23.03
N ARG A 200 8.63 -14.96 -22.50
CA ARG A 200 7.40 -15.27 -23.23
C ARG A 200 7.20 -14.38 -24.46
N GLN A 201 7.55 -13.10 -24.35
CA GLN A 201 7.49 -12.16 -25.47
C GLN A 201 8.46 -12.53 -26.59
N PHE A 202 9.68 -12.95 -26.26
CA PHE A 202 10.65 -13.43 -27.26
C PHE A 202 10.19 -14.70 -27.97
N GLN A 203 9.45 -15.59 -27.27
CA GLN A 203 8.96 -16.83 -27.87
C GLN A 203 7.69 -16.66 -28.72
N ALA A 204 6.74 -15.82 -28.29
CA ALA A 204 5.42 -15.72 -28.91
C ALA A 204 5.29 -14.64 -30.01
N GLY A 205 6.28 -13.76 -30.15
CA GLY A 205 6.18 -12.57 -31.01
C GLY A 205 5.28 -11.48 -30.43
N ILE A 206 5.26 -10.31 -31.06
CA ILE A 206 4.51 -9.13 -30.57
C ILE A 206 3.02 -9.31 -30.85
N SER A 207 2.25 -9.72 -29.83
CA SER A 207 0.78 -9.79 -29.89
C SER A 207 0.13 -8.55 -29.25
N SER A 208 -1.11 -8.23 -29.64
CA SER A 208 -1.87 -7.10 -29.10
C SER A 208 -2.22 -7.26 -27.61
N GLU A 209 -2.21 -8.49 -27.07
CA GLU A 209 -2.41 -8.78 -25.65
C GLU A 209 -1.30 -8.22 -24.77
N PHE A 210 -0.09 -8.06 -25.32
CA PHE A 210 1.08 -7.53 -24.62
C PHE A 210 0.85 -6.11 -24.08
N ASN A 211 0.10 -5.26 -24.79
CA ASN A 211 -0.16 -3.88 -24.35
C ASN A 211 -0.97 -3.83 -23.04
N LYS A 212 -1.86 -4.80 -22.83
CA LYS A 212 -2.64 -4.90 -21.58
C LYS A 212 -1.76 -5.37 -20.43
N GLU A 213 -0.95 -6.41 -20.66
CA GLU A 213 0.01 -6.94 -19.68
C GLU A 213 1.04 -5.86 -19.27
N LYS A 214 1.56 -5.09 -20.23
CA LYS A 214 2.47 -3.96 -19.98
C LYS A 214 1.88 -2.94 -19.04
N THR A 215 0.60 -2.60 -19.19
CA THR A 215 -0.06 -1.61 -18.32
C THR A 215 -0.13 -2.08 -16.86
N ILE A 216 -0.45 -3.36 -16.65
CA ILE A 216 -0.49 -3.99 -15.31
C ILE A 216 0.92 -4.03 -14.72
N LEU A 217 1.93 -4.35 -15.53
CA LEU A 217 3.32 -4.41 -15.11
C LEU A 217 3.87 -3.03 -14.73
N VAL A 218 3.57 -1.99 -15.50
CA VAL A 218 3.95 -0.61 -15.20
C VAL A 218 3.32 -0.17 -13.88
N TYR A 219 2.02 -0.44 -13.67
CA TYR A 219 1.37 -0.18 -12.39
C TYR A 219 2.11 -0.87 -11.22
N ALA A 220 2.42 -2.16 -11.40
CA ALA A 220 3.08 -2.97 -10.38
C ALA A 220 4.48 -2.44 -10.03
N LEU A 221 5.28 -2.10 -11.05
CA LEU A 221 6.64 -1.64 -10.89
C LEU A 221 6.69 -0.23 -10.28
N SER A 222 5.81 0.67 -10.72
CA SER A 222 5.71 2.03 -10.14
C SER A 222 5.29 1.97 -8.67
N ARG A 223 4.29 1.13 -8.33
CA ARG A 223 3.87 0.91 -6.94
C ARG A 223 5.00 0.35 -6.10
N PHE A 224 5.62 -0.73 -6.58
CA PHE A 224 6.71 -1.39 -5.88
C PHE A 224 7.91 -0.46 -5.66
N ALA A 225 8.32 0.30 -6.69
CA ALA A 225 9.43 1.24 -6.57
C ALA A 225 9.15 2.29 -5.49
N ALA A 226 7.94 2.85 -5.46
CA ALA A 226 7.56 3.83 -4.45
C ALA A 226 7.48 3.23 -3.04
N ASP A 227 6.92 2.02 -2.90
CA ASP A 227 6.87 1.29 -1.62
C ASP A 227 8.28 0.98 -1.10
N PHE A 228 9.17 0.49 -1.97
CA PHE A 228 10.55 0.18 -1.64
C PHE A 228 11.33 1.44 -1.26
N SER A 229 11.20 2.52 -2.04
CA SER A 229 11.81 3.82 -1.71
C SER A 229 11.33 4.34 -0.37
N ALA A 230 10.03 4.28 -0.08
CA ALA A 230 9.48 4.69 1.22
C ALA A 230 10.04 3.85 2.38
N ALA A 231 10.10 2.53 2.20
CA ALA A 231 10.64 1.62 3.21
C ALA A 231 12.13 1.88 3.48
N VAL A 232 12.94 2.08 2.43
CA VAL A 232 14.37 2.39 2.55
C VAL A 232 14.58 3.75 3.20
N LEU A 233 13.86 4.79 2.77
CA LEU A 233 13.97 6.15 3.33
C LEU A 233 13.62 6.17 4.81
N TYR A 234 12.58 5.45 5.24
CA TYR A 234 12.16 5.46 6.63
C TYR A 234 13.04 4.59 7.55
N ASN A 235 13.44 3.40 7.09
CA ASN A 235 14.19 2.45 7.93
C ASN A 235 15.70 2.69 7.89
N LEU A 236 16.23 3.13 6.74
CA LEU A 236 17.68 3.30 6.55
C LEU A 236 18.06 4.77 6.42
N GLY A 237 17.12 5.70 6.17
CA GLY A 237 17.41 7.12 5.96
C GLY A 237 18.22 7.77 7.06
N GLY A 238 18.00 7.38 8.32
CA GLY A 238 18.78 7.88 9.45
C GLY A 238 20.28 7.54 9.40
N HIS A 239 20.70 6.55 8.60
CA HIS A 239 22.10 6.18 8.44
C HIS A 239 22.82 6.92 7.32
N PHE A 240 22.11 7.29 6.23
CA PHE A 240 22.73 7.87 5.03
C PHE A 240 22.31 9.31 4.73
N LEU A 241 21.19 9.79 5.25
CA LEU A 241 20.73 11.16 5.04
C LEU A 241 21.27 12.09 6.15
N PRO A 242 21.65 13.33 5.81
CA PRO A 242 22.03 14.31 6.81
C PRO A 242 20.82 14.66 7.69
N LYS A 243 21.06 14.86 8.99
CA LYS A 243 20.04 15.31 9.93
C LYS A 243 19.69 16.76 9.65
N CYS A 244 18.66 17.01 8.87
CA CYS A 244 18.12 18.35 8.64
C CYS A 244 16.61 18.30 8.46
N ASN A 245 15.93 19.39 8.81
CA ASN A 245 14.47 19.49 8.78
C ASN A 245 13.89 19.20 7.38
N ALA A 246 14.62 19.58 6.31
CA ALA A 246 14.18 19.31 4.94
C ALA A 246 14.12 17.81 4.62
N VAL A 247 15.10 17.03 5.11
CA VAL A 247 15.10 15.57 4.96
C VAL A 247 13.95 14.96 5.74
N ASP A 248 13.74 15.38 6.98
CA ASP A 248 12.66 14.82 7.81
C ASP A 248 11.28 15.10 7.20
N ILE A 249 11.06 16.30 6.66
CA ILE A 249 9.84 16.67 5.93
C ILE A 249 9.67 15.81 4.67
N PHE A 250 10.74 15.60 3.91
CA PHE A 250 10.70 14.77 2.72
C PHE A 250 10.33 13.31 3.06
N VAL A 251 10.96 12.73 4.09
CA VAL A 251 10.65 11.38 4.58
C VAL A 251 9.21 11.32 5.11
N PHE A 252 8.76 12.34 5.84
CA PHE A 252 7.40 12.45 6.36
C PHE A 252 6.36 12.39 5.23
N PHE A 253 6.54 13.17 4.16
CA PHE A 253 5.61 13.19 3.03
C PHE A 253 5.72 11.99 2.09
N THR A 254 6.79 11.19 2.19
CA THR A 254 6.99 10.02 1.33
C THR A 254 5.86 8.99 1.52
N TYR A 255 5.43 8.71 2.74
CA TYR A 255 4.34 7.78 3.01
C TYR A 255 2.95 8.25 2.53
N PRO A 256 2.45 9.45 2.87
CA PRO A 256 1.14 9.89 2.40
C PRO A 256 1.13 10.06 0.87
N PHE A 257 2.24 10.50 0.27
CA PHE A 257 2.37 10.47 -1.19
C PHE A 257 2.23 9.04 -1.72
N ASN A 258 2.98 8.11 -1.15
CA ASN A 258 2.99 6.73 -1.57
C ASN A 258 1.63 6.04 -1.33
N GLN A 259 0.93 6.30 -0.23
CA GLN A 259 -0.26 5.54 0.18
C GLN A 259 -1.58 6.20 -0.24
N LEU A 260 -1.64 7.52 -0.28
CA LEU A 260 -2.88 8.26 -0.54
C LEU A 260 -2.92 8.88 -1.94
N ILE A 261 -1.78 9.34 -2.47
CA ILE A 261 -1.74 10.04 -3.76
C ILE A 261 -1.48 9.05 -4.89
N LEU A 262 -0.41 8.27 -4.79
CA LEU A 262 0.07 7.42 -5.86
C LEU A 262 -0.98 6.39 -6.32
N PRO A 263 -1.67 5.63 -5.44
CA PRO A 263 -2.59 4.59 -5.90
C PRO A 263 -3.81 5.18 -6.64
N PRO A 264 -4.53 6.20 -6.14
CA PRO A 264 -5.61 6.83 -6.92
C PRO A 264 -5.15 7.40 -8.26
N VAL A 265 -4.00 8.06 -8.31
CA VAL A 265 -3.44 8.60 -9.55
C VAL A 265 -3.16 7.47 -10.53
N LEU A 266 -2.50 6.40 -10.09
CA LEU A 266 -2.24 5.22 -10.92
C LEU A 266 -3.54 4.53 -11.38
N TYR A 267 -4.55 4.43 -10.52
CA TYR A 267 -5.84 3.86 -10.88
C TYR A 267 -6.55 4.65 -11.97
N LEU A 268 -6.64 5.96 -11.81
CA LEU A 268 -7.36 6.83 -12.75
C LEU A 268 -6.60 7.03 -14.08
N THR A 269 -5.28 6.98 -14.05
CA THR A 269 -4.44 7.12 -15.26
C THR A 269 -4.39 5.82 -16.07
N LEU A 270 -4.11 4.69 -15.42
CA LEU A 270 -3.85 3.41 -16.11
C LEU A 270 -5.12 2.60 -16.38
N TYR A 271 -6.14 2.64 -15.51
CA TYR A 271 -7.35 1.83 -15.67
C TYR A 271 -8.51 2.63 -16.27
N ARG A 272 -8.63 2.57 -17.61
CA ARG A 272 -9.68 3.27 -18.35
C ARG A 272 -11.10 2.89 -17.91
N SER A 273 -11.33 1.66 -17.47
CA SER A 273 -12.63 1.21 -16.95
C SER A 273 -13.00 1.91 -15.65
N VAL A 274 -12.10 1.89 -14.67
CA VAL A 274 -12.25 2.59 -13.38
C VAL A 274 -12.49 4.08 -13.60
N ARG A 275 -11.72 4.72 -14.50
CA ARG A 275 -11.92 6.13 -14.85
C ARG A 275 -13.33 6.42 -15.38
N LYS A 276 -13.87 5.58 -16.27
CA LYS A 276 -15.22 5.78 -16.82
C LYS A 276 -16.30 5.67 -15.75
N GLU A 277 -16.18 4.68 -14.87
CA GLU A 277 -17.11 4.47 -13.74
C GLU A 277 -17.00 5.61 -12.72
N PHE A 278 -15.78 6.08 -12.42
CA PHE A 278 -15.53 7.20 -11.52
C PHE A 278 -16.18 8.50 -12.02
N PHE A 279 -16.09 8.82 -13.31
CA PHE A 279 -16.70 10.04 -13.88
C PHE A 279 -18.16 9.85 -14.33
N GLY A 280 -18.83 8.76 -13.92
CA GLY A 280 -20.27 8.58 -14.14
C GLY A 280 -20.68 8.32 -15.59
N LYS A 281 -19.76 7.99 -16.50
CA LYS A 281 -20.10 7.57 -17.87
C LYS A 281 -20.53 6.11 -17.84
N LYS A 282 -21.80 5.85 -17.46
CA LYS A 282 -22.45 4.53 -17.59
C LYS A 282 -22.39 4.10 -19.07
N LYS A 283 -21.50 3.16 -19.39
CA LYS A 283 -21.64 2.28 -20.55
C LYS A 283 -21.71 0.86 -20.02
N ASP A 284 -22.51 0.02 -20.70
CA ASP A 284 -22.78 -1.35 -20.30
C ASP A 284 -21.53 -2.10 -19.85
N VAL A 285 -21.49 -2.39 -18.55
CA VAL A 285 -20.40 -3.01 -17.78
C VAL A 285 -20.04 -4.40 -18.34
N THR A 286 -20.90 -4.97 -19.19
CA THR A 286 -20.76 -6.28 -19.81
C THR A 286 -19.44 -6.44 -20.57
N GLN A 287 -18.86 -5.39 -21.18
CA GLN A 287 -17.59 -5.51 -21.91
C GLN A 287 -16.32 -5.56 -21.03
N ALA A 288 -16.36 -5.06 -19.79
CA ALA A 288 -15.18 -5.04 -18.92
C ALA A 288 -14.93 -6.40 -18.25
N ALA A 289 -16.00 -7.14 -17.92
CA ALA A 289 -15.91 -8.51 -17.41
C ALA A 289 -15.30 -9.45 -18.46
N THR A 290 -15.73 -9.32 -19.72
CA THR A 290 -15.19 -10.07 -20.85
C THR A 290 -13.69 -9.82 -21.04
N LEU A 291 -13.20 -8.61 -20.72
CA LEU A 291 -11.80 -8.23 -20.93
C LEU A 291 -10.81 -8.89 -19.97
N PHE A 292 -11.26 -9.41 -18.83
CA PHE A 292 -10.45 -10.17 -17.86
C PHE A 292 -10.79 -11.67 -17.84
N THR A 293 -11.95 -12.09 -18.35
CA THR A 293 -12.27 -13.50 -18.57
C THR A 293 -11.76 -14.02 -19.91
N VAL A 294 -11.44 -13.16 -20.88
CA VAL A 294 -10.72 -13.52 -22.12
C VAL A 294 -9.21 -13.58 -21.84
N PHE A 295 -8.83 -14.23 -20.74
CA PHE A 295 -7.71 -15.16 -20.81
C PHE A 295 -8.33 -16.44 -21.35
N PRO A 296 -8.03 -16.84 -22.59
CA PRO A 296 -8.57 -18.07 -23.12
C PRO A 296 -8.12 -19.21 -22.22
N GLN A 297 -9.04 -20.15 -21.97
CA GLN A 297 -8.66 -21.55 -21.90
C GLN A 297 -7.97 -21.89 -23.23
N ALA A 298 -6.71 -21.50 -23.38
CA ALA A 298 -5.90 -21.88 -24.51
C ALA A 298 -5.61 -23.37 -24.35
N THR A 299 -6.32 -24.15 -25.16
CA THR A 299 -6.01 -25.51 -25.60
C THR A 299 -5.79 -26.54 -24.49
N GLN A 300 -6.89 -27.10 -24.00
CA GLN A 300 -6.95 -28.56 -23.82
C GLN A 300 -7.41 -29.15 -25.16
N SER A 301 -6.43 -29.40 -26.02
CA SER A 301 -6.50 -30.39 -27.11
C SER A 301 -5.40 -31.39 -26.84
#